data_AF-A0A9N8J9J5-F1
#
_entry.id   AF-A0A9N8J9J5-F1
#
_cell.length_a   1.000
_cell.length_b   1.000
_cell.length_c   1.000
_cell.angle_alpha   90.00
_cell.angle_beta   90.00
_cell.angle_gamma   90.00
#
_symmetry.space_group_name_H-M   'P 1'
#
loop_
_entity.id
_entity.type
_entity.pdbx_description
1 polymer ?
#
loop_
_entity_poly.entity_id
_entity_poly.type
_entity_poly.pdbx_seq_one_letter_code
_entity_poly.pdbx_strand_id
1 'polypeptide(L)'
;MLVVIPITSSLGQGNTGISLENIALSGVGVAVADTTGATLLAASSSIDQWVVGPVYEGSTSARTFSQGAKVGQYRREHSLLDAKGNYFERARPQYEDQPASAFVHTKDLGCAGDGSTDDTAAFQAALYSSVGKILFVDAGTYILTSTVTIPPGSKLVGETWSQLAASGSFFSDARYVHHRCFQFIISSLSSHMVRFTDHIRM
;
A
#
# COMPACT_ATOMS: atom_id res chain seq x y z
N MET A 1 -0.75 4.78 27.45
CA MET A 1 -0.36 3.54 28.15
C MET A 1 -0.97 2.37 27.40
N LEU A 2 -0.16 1.40 27.00
CA LEU A 2 -0.62 0.09 26.52
C LEU A 2 -0.73 -0.86 27.72
N VAL A 3 -1.82 -1.62 27.82
CA VAL A 3 -2.02 -2.61 28.88
C VAL A 3 -2.11 -3.99 28.27
N VAL A 4 -1.33 -4.93 28.80
CA VAL A 4 -1.26 -6.33 28.33
C VAL A 4 -1.56 -7.29 29.46
N ILE A 5 -1.85 -8.56 29.14
CA ILE A 5 -1.82 -9.61 30.16
C ILE A 5 -0.38 -9.85 30.64
N PRO A 6 -0.18 -10.42 31.85
CA PRO A 6 1.16 -10.67 32.38
C PRO A 6 2.01 -11.51 31.42
N ILE A 7 3.26 -11.09 31.24
CA ILE A 7 4.18 -11.70 30.27
C ILE A 7 4.80 -12.97 30.87
N THR A 8 4.67 -14.09 30.17
CA THR A 8 5.31 -15.37 30.49
C THR A 8 6.12 -15.98 29.34
N SER A 9 7.35 -16.43 29.57
CA SER A 9 8.12 -17.11 28.51
C SER A 9 7.64 -18.54 28.22
N SER A 10 6.70 -19.07 29.01
CA SER A 10 6.20 -20.44 28.93
C SER A 10 5.46 -20.72 27.61
N LEU A 11 5.83 -21.81 26.95
CA LEU A 11 5.17 -22.25 25.73
C LEU A 11 3.71 -22.65 25.99
N GLY A 12 2.80 -22.28 25.09
CA GLY A 12 1.37 -22.64 25.18
C GLY A 12 0.58 -21.85 26.23
N GLN A 13 1.23 -20.97 27.01
CA GLN A 13 0.56 -20.04 27.90
C GLN A 13 0.53 -18.68 27.21
N GLY A 14 -0.59 -18.41 26.53
CA GLY A 14 -0.72 -17.36 25.53
C GLY A 14 -0.21 -16.00 25.98
N ASN A 15 0.71 -15.44 25.20
CA ASN A 15 1.09 -14.03 25.27
C ASN A 15 0.95 -13.39 23.90
N THR A 16 0.56 -12.13 23.88
CA THR A 16 0.70 -11.25 22.74
C THR A 16 2.17 -10.84 22.60
N GLY A 17 2.77 -11.08 21.44
CA GLY A 17 4.04 -10.44 21.08
C GLY A 17 3.78 -9.00 20.65
N ILE A 18 4.57 -8.05 21.14
CA ILE A 18 4.45 -6.63 20.78
C ILE A 18 5.84 -6.13 20.37
N SER A 19 5.88 -5.37 19.27
CA SER A 19 7.03 -4.58 18.85
C SER A 19 6.61 -3.12 18.78
N LEU A 20 7.30 -2.27 19.53
CA LEU A 20 7.20 -0.82 19.47
C LEU A 20 8.46 -0.29 18.82
N GLU A 21 8.32 0.63 17.86
CA GLU A 21 9.45 1.22 17.13
C GLU A 21 9.12 2.68 16.80
N ASN A 22 10.08 3.58 17.05
CA ASN A 22 9.94 5.02 16.81
C ASN A 22 8.65 5.65 17.40
N ILE A 23 8.33 5.32 18.64
CA ILE A 23 7.10 5.81 19.30
C ILE A 23 7.44 7.07 20.08
N ALA A 24 6.84 8.21 19.71
CA ALA A 24 6.85 9.41 20.53
C ALA A 24 5.80 9.31 21.65
N LEU A 25 6.17 9.72 22.86
CA LEU A 25 5.30 9.67 24.04
C LEU A 25 5.16 11.08 24.63
N SER A 26 3.93 11.52 24.83
CA SER A 26 3.62 12.82 25.44
C SER A 26 2.48 12.66 26.44
N GLY A 27 2.67 13.15 27.68
CA GLY A 27 1.68 13.00 28.75
C GLY A 27 1.44 11.55 29.21
N VAL A 28 2.36 10.64 28.92
CA VAL A 28 2.25 9.21 29.25
C VAL A 28 3.04 8.93 30.54
N GLY A 29 2.36 8.50 31.60
CA GLY A 29 3.02 8.15 32.89
C GLY A 29 3.65 6.76 32.93
N VAL A 30 3.12 5.81 32.15
CA VAL A 30 3.66 4.47 31.93
C VAL A 30 3.43 4.09 30.46
N ALA A 31 4.47 3.66 29.75
CA ALA A 31 4.37 3.32 28.34
C ALA A 31 3.66 1.98 28.15
N VAL A 32 4.11 0.94 28.86
CA VAL A 32 3.51 -0.40 28.86
C VAL A 32 3.38 -0.90 30.29
N ALA A 33 2.20 -1.38 30.65
CA ALA A 33 1.92 -2.04 31.92
C ALA A 33 1.19 -3.37 31.68
N ASP A 34 1.17 -4.26 32.67
CA ASP A 34 0.29 -5.41 32.65
C ASP A 34 -1.03 -5.18 33.42
N THR A 35 -1.96 -6.12 33.32
CA THR A 35 -3.27 -6.07 34.00
C THR A 35 -3.19 -6.19 35.52
N THR A 36 -2.03 -6.51 36.10
CA THR A 36 -1.79 -6.48 37.55
C THR A 36 -1.31 -5.10 38.03
N GLY A 37 -1.02 -4.19 37.09
CA GLY A 37 -0.46 -2.87 37.36
C GLY A 37 1.07 -2.85 37.35
N ALA A 38 1.74 -3.95 37.00
CA ALA A 38 3.19 -3.96 36.89
C ALA A 38 3.62 -3.13 35.67
N THR A 39 4.63 -2.27 35.85
CA THR A 39 5.21 -1.50 34.76
C THR A 39 6.20 -2.37 33.98
N LEU A 40 5.95 -2.56 32.69
CA LEU A 40 6.80 -3.33 31.77
C LEU A 40 7.72 -2.43 30.93
N LEU A 41 7.27 -1.21 30.64
CA LEU A 41 8.06 -0.16 30.00
C LEU A 41 7.70 1.18 30.65
N ALA A 42 8.70 1.81 31.27
CA ALA A 42 8.55 3.13 31.87
C ALA A 42 8.24 4.20 30.83
N ALA A 43 7.72 5.34 31.28
CA ALA A 43 7.58 6.50 30.44
C ALA A 43 8.94 7.05 29.98
N SER A 44 8.96 7.56 28.76
CA SER A 44 10.07 8.31 28.17
C SER A 44 9.48 9.38 27.24
N SER A 45 10.30 10.23 26.63
CA SER A 45 9.87 11.09 25.52
C SER A 45 9.71 10.30 24.21
N SER A 46 10.47 9.21 24.05
CA SER A 46 10.44 8.36 22.88
C SER A 46 10.90 6.93 23.16
N ILE A 47 10.42 5.98 22.37
CA ILE A 47 10.88 4.59 22.32
C ILE A 47 11.54 4.38 20.95
N ASP A 48 12.84 4.07 20.93
CA ASP A 48 13.56 3.69 19.71
C ASP A 48 13.08 2.31 19.23
N GLN A 49 13.25 1.29 20.06
CA GLN A 49 12.67 -0.03 19.87
C GLN A 49 12.41 -0.70 21.22
N TRP A 50 11.31 -1.43 21.31
CA TRP A 50 11.01 -2.31 22.44
C TRP A 50 10.19 -3.51 21.96
N VAL A 51 10.69 -4.71 22.21
CA VAL A 51 10.03 -5.96 21.79
C VAL A 51 9.78 -6.83 23.01
N VAL A 52 8.58 -7.37 23.12
CA VAL A 52 8.23 -8.47 24.03
C VAL A 52 7.64 -9.61 23.22
N GLY A 53 8.05 -10.85 23.51
CA GLY A 53 7.58 -12.03 22.82
C GLY A 53 8.71 -12.93 22.29
N PRO A 54 8.35 -13.99 21.55
CA PRO A 54 9.33 -14.90 20.94
C PRO A 54 10.21 -14.19 19.92
N VAL A 55 11.51 -14.42 19.98
CA VAL A 55 12.52 -13.87 19.07
C VAL A 55 13.30 -15.04 18.46
N TYR A 56 13.60 -14.94 17.16
CA TYR A 56 14.35 -15.94 16.41
C TYR A 56 15.50 -15.24 15.67
N GLU A 57 16.72 -15.65 15.94
CA GLU A 57 17.92 -15.08 15.29
C GLU A 57 18.78 -16.21 14.71
N GLY A 58 19.26 -16.03 13.47
CA GLY A 58 20.10 -17.01 12.76
C GLY A 58 19.38 -18.25 12.22
N SER A 59 18.37 -18.79 12.92
CA SER A 59 17.54 -19.89 12.43
C SER A 59 16.11 -19.88 13.01
N THR A 60 15.20 -20.63 12.39
CA THR A 60 13.82 -20.80 12.87
C THR A 60 13.70 -21.68 14.12
N SER A 61 14.77 -22.39 14.50
CA SER A 61 14.81 -23.21 15.73
C SER A 61 15.48 -22.49 16.91
N ALA A 62 16.19 -21.38 16.67
CA ALA A 62 16.89 -20.60 17.68
C ALA A 62 15.96 -19.63 18.43
N ARG A 63 14.91 -20.18 19.07
CA ARG A 63 13.92 -19.39 19.79
C ARG A 63 14.46 -18.88 21.12
N THR A 64 14.38 -17.57 21.34
CA THR A 64 14.47 -16.92 22.65
C THR A 64 13.17 -16.19 22.96
N PHE A 65 13.06 -15.60 24.15
CA PHE A 65 11.90 -14.78 24.53
C PHE A 65 12.38 -13.44 25.08
N SER A 66 12.03 -12.35 24.41
CA SER A 66 12.29 -11.00 24.91
C SER A 66 11.23 -10.61 25.94
N GLN A 67 11.67 -10.12 27.09
CA GLN A 67 10.79 -9.57 28.14
C GLN A 67 10.59 -8.06 28.03
N GLY A 68 11.11 -7.43 26.96
CA GLY A 68 11.00 -5.99 26.76
C GLY A 68 12.34 -5.30 26.62
N ALA A 69 12.97 -5.45 25.46
CA ALA A 69 14.23 -4.80 25.14
C ALA A 69 14.34 -4.52 23.64
N LYS A 70 15.37 -3.77 23.25
CA LYS A 70 15.82 -3.72 21.87
C LYS A 70 16.34 -5.11 21.47
N VAL A 71 15.97 -5.57 20.28
CA VAL A 71 16.39 -6.87 19.73
C VAL A 71 17.24 -6.59 18.49
N GLY A 72 18.40 -7.22 18.37
CA GLY A 72 19.30 -7.01 17.23
C GLY A 72 19.81 -5.56 17.04
N GLN A 73 20.34 -5.29 15.86
CA GLN A 73 20.89 -3.99 15.43
C GLN A 73 20.09 -3.41 14.26
N TYR A 74 18.76 -3.50 14.31
CA TYR A 74 17.91 -2.99 13.24
C TYR A 74 18.02 -1.48 13.14
N ARG A 75 18.20 -1.01 11.90
CA ARG A 75 18.13 0.40 11.53
C ARG A 75 17.10 0.51 10.43
N ARG A 76 16.34 1.60 10.47
CA ARG A 76 15.45 1.96 9.39
C ARG A 76 16.28 2.33 8.16
N GLU A 77 15.96 1.72 7.04
CA GLU A 77 16.61 2.01 5.76
C GLU A 77 16.23 3.44 5.31
N HIS A 78 17.23 4.30 5.07
CA HIS A 78 17.00 5.73 4.91
C HIS A 78 16.11 6.06 3.69
N SER A 79 16.20 5.25 2.64
CA SER A 79 15.37 5.40 1.44
C SER A 79 13.87 5.14 1.65
N LEU A 80 13.48 4.53 2.78
CA LEU A 80 12.10 4.28 3.16
C LEU A 80 11.51 5.35 4.07
N LEU A 81 12.29 6.37 4.44
CA LEU A 81 11.91 7.36 5.44
C LEU A 81 11.52 8.70 4.83
N ASP A 82 10.61 9.40 5.51
CA ASP A 82 10.31 10.80 5.27
C ASP A 82 11.41 11.72 5.85
N ALA A 83 11.28 13.03 5.59
CA ALA A 83 12.23 14.03 6.10
C ALA A 83 12.27 14.15 7.63
N LYS A 84 11.30 13.58 8.34
CA LYS A 84 11.22 13.54 9.81
C LYS A 84 11.77 12.21 10.37
N GLY A 85 12.19 11.29 9.50
CA GLY A 85 12.69 9.97 9.86
C GLY A 85 11.61 8.93 10.09
N ASN A 86 10.32 9.21 9.88
CA ASN A 86 9.25 8.19 9.96
C ASN A 86 9.19 7.39 8.66
N TYR A 87 8.51 6.24 8.63
CA TYR A 87 8.24 5.57 7.36
C TYR A 87 7.46 6.50 6.43
N PHE A 88 7.85 6.53 5.16
CA PHE A 88 7.14 7.30 4.16
C PHE A 88 5.70 6.81 4.04
N GLU A 89 4.76 7.66 4.41
CA GLU A 89 3.34 7.43 4.22
C GLU A 89 2.79 8.42 3.21
N ARG A 90 1.81 7.98 2.42
CA ARG A 90 1.11 8.84 1.47
C ARG A 90 -0.37 8.49 1.48
N ALA A 91 -1.19 9.45 1.92
CA ALA A 91 -2.64 9.31 1.85
C ALA A 91 -3.10 9.11 0.41
N ARG A 92 -4.26 8.45 0.26
CA ARG A 92 -4.96 8.37 -1.02
C ARG A 92 -5.24 9.80 -1.49
N PRO A 93 -4.81 10.21 -2.69
CA PRO A 93 -5.18 11.53 -3.22
C PRO A 93 -6.68 11.54 -3.52
N GLN A 94 -7.41 12.55 -3.06
CA GLN A 94 -8.82 12.75 -3.45
C GLN A 94 -8.97 13.94 -4.43
N TYR A 95 -7.88 14.62 -4.77
CA TYR A 95 -7.83 15.72 -5.75
C TYR A 95 -8.73 16.91 -5.37
N GLU A 96 -8.81 17.21 -4.08
CA GLU A 96 -9.70 18.20 -3.47
C GLU A 96 -9.48 19.63 -3.99
N ASP A 97 -8.29 19.93 -4.49
CA ASP A 97 -7.88 21.23 -5.04
C ASP A 97 -8.05 21.33 -6.56
N GLN A 98 -8.49 20.27 -7.23
CA GLN A 98 -8.62 20.22 -8.68
C GLN A 98 -10.02 20.67 -9.11
N PRO A 99 -10.15 21.56 -10.11
CA PRO A 99 -11.45 21.90 -10.66
C PRO A 99 -12.03 20.71 -11.44
N ALA A 100 -13.36 20.67 -11.59
CA ALA A 100 -14.02 19.63 -12.40
C ALA A 100 -13.47 19.53 -13.83
N SER A 101 -13.02 20.65 -14.41
CA SER A 101 -12.40 20.70 -15.75
C SER A 101 -11.04 20.00 -15.85
N ALA A 102 -10.42 19.63 -14.72
CA ALA A 102 -9.19 18.83 -14.67
C ALA A 102 -9.46 17.33 -14.88
N PHE A 103 -10.72 16.90 -14.83
CA PHE A 103 -11.15 15.53 -15.04
C PHE A 103 -11.56 15.31 -16.49
N VAL A 104 -11.24 14.14 -17.03
CA VAL A 104 -11.68 13.69 -18.35
C VAL A 104 -12.32 12.33 -18.18
N HIS A 105 -13.57 12.19 -18.61
CA HIS A 105 -14.33 10.96 -18.45
C HIS A 105 -13.99 9.97 -19.56
N THR A 106 -13.83 8.70 -19.20
CA THR A 106 -13.56 7.62 -20.16
C THR A 106 -14.67 7.46 -21.20
N LYS A 107 -15.93 7.66 -20.81
CA LYS A 107 -17.09 7.54 -21.71
C LYS A 107 -17.16 8.66 -22.75
N ASP A 108 -16.74 9.87 -22.38
CA ASP A 108 -16.60 10.99 -23.32
C ASP A 108 -15.52 10.73 -24.39
N LEU A 109 -14.60 9.81 -24.10
CA LEU A 109 -13.51 9.41 -24.99
C LEU A 109 -13.79 8.10 -25.75
N GLY A 110 -15.05 7.67 -25.76
CA GLY A 110 -15.51 6.54 -26.58
C GLY A 110 -15.37 5.17 -25.93
N CYS A 111 -15.06 5.09 -24.63
CA CYS A 111 -15.15 3.83 -23.90
C CYS A 111 -16.61 3.52 -23.57
N ALA A 112 -17.08 2.31 -23.83
CA ALA A 112 -18.44 1.89 -23.53
C ALA A 112 -18.62 1.52 -22.05
N GLY A 113 -17.72 0.72 -21.49
CA GLY A 113 -17.81 0.26 -20.10
C GLY A 113 -19.03 -0.65 -19.83
N ASP A 114 -19.54 -1.34 -20.85
CA ASP A 114 -20.77 -2.14 -20.82
C ASP A 114 -20.54 -3.64 -20.49
N GLY A 115 -19.28 -4.06 -20.35
CA GLY A 115 -18.88 -5.44 -20.09
C GLY A 115 -18.90 -6.37 -21.29
N SER A 116 -19.10 -5.84 -22.51
CA SER A 116 -19.12 -6.64 -23.74
C SER A 116 -18.35 -6.01 -24.89
N THR A 117 -18.36 -4.69 -25.01
CA THR A 117 -17.65 -3.95 -26.05
C THR A 117 -16.15 -3.99 -25.77
N ASP A 118 -15.36 -4.27 -26.81
CA ASP A 118 -13.89 -4.18 -26.72
C ASP A 118 -13.47 -2.71 -26.62
N ASP A 119 -13.12 -2.30 -25.41
CA ASP A 119 -12.73 -0.93 -25.08
C ASP A 119 -11.22 -0.68 -25.27
N THR A 120 -10.44 -1.65 -25.73
CA THR A 120 -8.96 -1.59 -25.71
C THR A 120 -8.40 -0.35 -26.41
N ALA A 121 -8.85 -0.08 -27.63
CA ALA A 121 -8.35 1.06 -28.42
C ALA A 121 -8.82 2.41 -27.84
N ALA A 122 -10.09 2.49 -27.44
CA ALA A 122 -10.66 3.70 -26.85
C ALA A 122 -10.00 4.03 -25.52
N PHE A 123 -9.80 3.03 -24.66
CA PHE A 123 -9.16 3.20 -23.35
C PHE A 123 -7.68 3.58 -23.49
N GLN A 124 -6.97 3.01 -24.47
CA GLN A 124 -5.60 3.41 -24.77
C GLN A 124 -5.52 4.88 -25.25
N ALA A 125 -6.45 5.31 -26.11
CA ALA A 125 -6.55 6.71 -26.54
C ALA A 125 -6.93 7.65 -25.38
N ALA A 126 -7.77 7.18 -24.45
CA ALA A 126 -8.16 7.91 -23.25
C ALA A 126 -6.96 8.17 -22.33
N LEU A 127 -6.11 7.17 -22.12
CA LEU A 127 -4.86 7.32 -21.38
C LEU A 127 -3.91 8.34 -22.00
N TYR A 128 -3.73 8.32 -23.33
CA TYR A 128 -2.82 9.26 -24.00
C TYR A 128 -3.35 10.70 -24.00
N SER A 129 -4.65 10.89 -24.22
CA SER A 129 -5.28 12.22 -24.26
C SER A 129 -5.43 12.86 -22.88
N SER A 130 -5.41 12.08 -21.81
CA SER A 130 -5.54 12.56 -20.43
C SER A 130 -4.19 12.88 -19.76
N VAL A 131 -3.06 12.75 -20.43
CA VAL A 131 -1.74 13.12 -19.87
C VAL A 131 -1.76 14.60 -19.44
N GLY A 132 -1.44 14.84 -18.17
CA GLY A 132 -1.51 16.18 -17.56
C GLY A 132 -2.86 16.51 -16.90
N LYS A 133 -3.90 15.71 -17.16
CA LYS A 133 -5.22 15.75 -16.51
C LYS A 133 -5.42 14.52 -15.62
N ILE A 134 -6.61 14.38 -15.05
CA ILE A 134 -7.05 13.19 -14.30
C ILE A 134 -8.03 12.43 -15.17
N LEU A 135 -7.68 11.21 -15.57
CA LEU A 135 -8.63 10.33 -16.23
C LEU A 135 -9.59 9.78 -15.16
N PHE A 136 -10.86 10.17 -15.31
CA PHE A 136 -11.96 9.65 -14.51
C PHE A 136 -12.53 8.44 -15.23
N VAL A 137 -12.30 7.26 -14.66
CA VAL A 137 -12.80 5.99 -15.18
C VAL A 137 -14.21 5.81 -14.65
N ASP A 138 -15.20 6.14 -15.47
CA ASP A 138 -16.62 6.03 -15.12
C ASP A 138 -16.96 4.60 -14.68
N ALA A 139 -17.99 4.44 -13.85
CA ALA A 139 -18.44 3.13 -13.40
C ALA A 139 -18.85 2.26 -14.60
N GLY A 140 -18.44 1.00 -14.58
CA GLY A 140 -18.63 0.08 -15.69
C GLY A 140 -17.58 -1.01 -15.76
N THR A 141 -17.74 -1.88 -16.74
CA THR A 141 -16.79 -2.96 -17.04
C THR A 141 -16.23 -2.75 -18.44
N TYR A 142 -14.93 -2.46 -18.52
CA TYR A 142 -14.23 -2.20 -19.78
C TYR A 142 -13.50 -3.47 -20.20
N ILE A 143 -13.89 -4.06 -21.33
CA ILE A 143 -13.23 -5.28 -21.84
C ILE A 143 -11.95 -4.88 -22.57
N LEU A 144 -10.82 -5.44 -22.12
CA LEU A 144 -9.51 -5.24 -22.74
C LEU A 144 -9.03 -6.56 -23.35
N THR A 145 -8.76 -6.57 -24.65
CA THR A 145 -8.34 -7.76 -25.42
C THR A 145 -6.86 -7.78 -25.76
N SER A 146 -6.12 -6.72 -25.42
CA SER A 146 -4.66 -6.68 -25.46
C SER A 146 -4.11 -5.72 -24.39
N THR A 147 -2.78 -5.67 -24.25
CA THR A 147 -2.11 -4.82 -23.27
C THR A 147 -2.40 -3.33 -23.50
N VAL A 148 -2.83 -2.64 -22.45
CA VAL A 148 -2.93 -1.19 -22.42
C VAL A 148 -1.71 -0.59 -21.73
N THR A 149 -1.10 0.39 -22.38
CA THR A 149 0.10 1.09 -21.91
C THR A 149 -0.26 2.37 -21.19
N ILE A 150 0.26 2.53 -19.97
CA ILE A 150 -0.02 3.69 -19.12
C ILE A 150 1.13 4.68 -19.24
N PRO A 151 0.89 5.89 -19.79
CA PRO A 151 1.93 6.89 -19.96
C PRO A 151 2.54 7.34 -18.63
N PRO A 152 3.83 7.70 -18.59
CA PRO A 152 4.42 8.31 -17.42
C PRO A 152 3.68 9.61 -17.02
N GLY A 153 3.45 9.80 -15.72
CA GLY A 153 2.73 10.98 -15.20
C GLY A 153 1.21 10.88 -15.22
N SER A 154 0.64 9.75 -15.68
CA SER A 154 -0.82 9.54 -15.69
C SER A 154 -1.43 9.54 -14.29
N LYS A 155 -2.62 10.15 -14.17
CA LYS A 155 -3.46 10.12 -12.97
C LYS A 155 -4.79 9.49 -13.34
N LEU A 156 -5.16 8.40 -12.66
CA LEU A 156 -6.40 7.69 -12.87
C LEU A 156 -7.17 7.56 -11.55
N VAL A 157 -8.49 7.77 -11.61
CA VAL A 157 -9.42 7.53 -10.51
C VAL A 157 -10.67 6.85 -11.05
N GLY A 158 -11.15 5.80 -10.37
CA GLY A 158 -12.41 5.16 -10.72
C GLY A 158 -13.61 5.71 -9.94
N GLU A 159 -14.79 5.46 -10.48
CA GLU A 159 -16.07 5.81 -9.88
C GLU A 159 -16.69 4.58 -9.22
N THR A 160 -16.36 4.33 -7.95
CA THR A 160 -16.88 3.23 -7.11
C THR A 160 -16.61 1.82 -7.67
N TRP A 161 -17.24 1.45 -8.79
CA TRP A 161 -17.20 0.15 -9.44
C TRP A 161 -16.73 0.23 -10.90
N SER A 162 -15.48 0.67 -11.08
CA SER A 162 -14.79 0.66 -12.37
C SER A 162 -13.93 -0.59 -12.50
N GLN A 163 -14.27 -1.45 -13.46
CA GLN A 163 -13.62 -2.73 -13.70
C GLN A 163 -12.91 -2.72 -15.06
N LEU A 164 -11.64 -3.10 -15.07
CA LEU A 164 -10.88 -3.29 -16.31
C LEU A 164 -10.64 -4.80 -16.45
N ALA A 165 -11.38 -5.44 -17.35
CA ALA A 165 -11.44 -6.89 -17.46
C ALA A 165 -10.65 -7.38 -18.67
N ALA A 166 -9.58 -8.14 -18.42
CA ALA A 166 -8.81 -8.80 -19.47
C ALA A 166 -9.64 -9.95 -20.10
N SER A 167 -9.68 -10.02 -21.43
CA SER A 167 -10.43 -11.06 -22.15
C SER A 167 -9.74 -11.47 -23.45
N GLY A 168 -10.14 -12.61 -24.01
CA GLY A 168 -9.65 -13.10 -25.30
C GLY A 168 -8.35 -13.90 -25.25
N SER A 169 -7.96 -14.41 -26.42
CA SER A 169 -6.84 -15.35 -26.57
C SER A 169 -5.47 -14.76 -26.25
N PHE A 170 -5.34 -13.43 -26.26
CA PHE A 170 -4.11 -12.74 -25.90
C PHE A 170 -3.67 -13.02 -24.45
N PHE A 171 -4.62 -13.29 -23.54
CA PHE A 171 -4.35 -13.55 -22.12
C PHE A 171 -4.52 -15.02 -21.71
N SER A 172 -4.78 -15.94 -22.66
CA SER A 172 -5.18 -17.32 -22.31
C SER A 172 -4.02 -18.32 -22.13
N ASP A 173 -2.79 -18.00 -22.53
CA ASP A 173 -1.65 -18.92 -22.37
C ASP A 173 -0.90 -18.69 -21.05
N ALA A 174 -1.12 -19.57 -20.08
CA ALA A 174 -0.47 -19.54 -18.76
C ALA A 174 1.07 -19.70 -18.81
N ARG A 175 1.64 -20.14 -19.94
CA ARG A 175 3.10 -20.25 -20.13
C ARG A 175 3.73 -18.92 -20.54
N TYR A 176 2.95 -17.97 -21.04
CA TYR A 176 3.42 -16.64 -21.45
C TYR A 176 2.97 -15.57 -20.46
N VAL A 177 3.62 -15.54 -19.30
CA VAL A 177 3.38 -14.57 -18.20
C VAL A 177 3.72 -13.11 -18.53
N HIS A 178 4.12 -12.81 -19.78
CA HIS A 178 4.43 -11.47 -20.26
C HIS A 178 3.25 -10.75 -20.92
N HIS A 179 2.13 -11.44 -21.18
CA HIS A 179 0.87 -10.78 -21.58
C HIS A 179 0.22 -10.14 -20.37
N ARG A 180 0.70 -8.94 -20.00
CA ARG A 180 0.09 -8.15 -18.92
C ARG A 180 -1.08 -7.36 -19.49
N CYS A 181 -2.21 -7.34 -18.80
CA CYS A 181 -3.32 -6.45 -19.13
C CYS A 181 -2.87 -4.96 -19.13
N PHE A 182 -1.93 -4.62 -18.22
CA PHE A 182 -1.32 -3.30 -18.13
C PHE A 182 0.20 -3.35 -18.24
N GLN A 183 0.76 -2.41 -18.99
CA GLN A 183 2.19 -2.15 -19.01
C GLN A 183 2.46 -0.69 -18.63
N PHE A 184 3.32 -0.50 -17.62
CA PHE A 184 3.85 0.80 -17.26
C PHE A 184 5.11 1.07 -18.08
N ILE A 185 5.16 2.23 -18.74
CA ILE A 185 6.42 2.74 -19.26
C ILE A 185 7.01 3.64 -18.17
N ILE A 186 8.12 3.20 -17.58
CA ILE A 186 8.93 4.02 -16.68
C ILE A 186 10.20 4.32 -17.49
N SER A 187 10.31 5.52 -18.08
CA SER A 187 11.58 5.91 -18.71
C SER A 187 12.59 6.24 -17.61
N SER A 188 13.81 5.70 -17.71
CA SER A 188 14.82 5.66 -16.64
C SER A 188 15.43 7.01 -16.25
N LEU A 189 14.92 8.12 -16.77
CA LEU A 189 15.51 9.46 -16.65
C LEU A 189 14.59 10.50 -16.02
N SER A 190 13.40 10.13 -15.53
CA SER A 190 12.53 11.05 -14.81
C SER A 190 11.75 10.35 -13.70
N SER A 191 11.56 11.03 -12.58
CA SER A 191 10.72 10.58 -11.47
C SER A 191 9.26 10.62 -11.92
N HIS A 192 8.73 9.50 -12.41
CA HIS A 192 7.36 9.45 -12.92
C HIS A 192 6.40 8.97 -11.85
N MET A 193 5.40 9.80 -11.58
CA MET A 193 4.33 9.50 -10.66
C MET A 193 3.14 8.96 -11.43
N VAL A 194 2.83 7.68 -11.24
CA VAL A 194 1.57 7.09 -11.68
C VAL A 194 0.72 6.83 -10.43
N ARG A 195 -0.55 7.25 -10.46
CA ARG A 195 -1.49 7.06 -9.34
C ARG A 195 -2.76 6.38 -9.82
N PHE A 196 -3.19 5.38 -9.06
CA PHE A 196 -4.49 4.74 -9.21
C PHE A 196 -5.22 4.79 -7.88
N THR A 197 -6.50 5.12 -7.93
CA THR A 197 -7.42 5.04 -6.80
C THR A 197 -8.75 4.47 -7.28
N ASP A 198 -9.43 3.72 -6.40
CA ASP A 198 -10.80 3.23 -6.62
C ASP A 198 -11.02 2.40 -7.90
N HIS A 199 -10.18 1.37 -8.12
CA HIS A 199 -10.33 0.40 -9.20
C HIS A 199 -10.28 -1.03 -8.65
N ILE A 200 -11.01 -1.94 -9.28
CA ILE A 200 -10.91 -3.38 -9.01
C ILE A 200 -10.00 -3.99 -10.07
N ARG A 201 -8.95 -4.70 -9.64
CA ARG A 201 -8.16 -5.60 -10.49
C ARG A 201 -8.76 -6.99 -10.37
N MET A 202 -9.21 -7.58 -11.47
CA MET A 202 -9.48 -9.02 -11.60
C MET A 202 -8.59 -9.58 -12.70
#